data_AF-A0A656PQX1-F1
#
_entry.id   AF-A0A656PQX1-F1
#
_cell.length_a   1.000
_cell.length_b   1.000
_cell.length_c   1.000
_cell.angle_alpha   90.00
_cell.angle_beta   90.00
_cell.angle_gamma   90.00
#
_symmetry.space_group_name_H-M   'P 1'
#
loop_
_entity.id
_entity.type
_entity.pdbx_description
1 polymer ?
#
loop_
_entity_poly.entity_id
_entity_poly.type
_entity_poly.pdbx_seq_one_letter_code
_entity_poly.pdbx_strand_id
1 'polypeptide(L)'
;MEVVKRDSPLWQYMPDEIRGLIEDGEIVLNFVFAHHQEDNISDYSFLVFPFAKAYEGFLKRFFLDLKLISKEEYFSDDIRIGRILNPNYIKEKSNVFERICGRARGGREISRKLWQVWKRGRNLVFHYFPHNYRRLGYEEALDIINDIVDAMHSSVTNCRV
;
A
#
# COMPACT_ATOMS: atom_id res chain seq x y z
N MET A 1 -2.32 -14.11 13.02
CA MET A 1 -1.53 -12.91 12.72
C MET A 1 -2.47 -11.79 12.40
N GLU A 2 -2.47 -10.80 13.28
CA GLU A 2 -3.05 -9.49 13.07
C GLU A 2 -1.90 -8.57 12.65
N VAL A 3 -1.96 -8.00 11.45
CA VAL A 3 -0.89 -7.14 10.92
C VAL A 3 -1.13 -5.66 11.25
N VAL A 4 -2.39 -5.27 11.50
CA VAL A 4 -2.76 -3.93 11.99
C VAL A 4 -3.48 -4.02 13.33
N LYS A 5 -2.91 -3.40 14.37
CA LYS A 5 -3.57 -3.29 15.67
C LYS A 5 -4.91 -2.54 15.58
N ARG A 6 -5.99 -3.13 16.10
CA ARG A 6 -7.35 -2.57 16.00
C ARG A 6 -7.57 -1.27 16.79
N ASP A 7 -6.74 -1.01 17.79
CA ASP A 7 -6.73 0.24 18.56
C ASP A 7 -5.76 1.30 17.99
N SER A 8 -5.06 1.00 16.90
CA SER A 8 -4.07 1.93 16.33
C SER A 8 -4.71 3.13 15.62
N PRO A 9 -4.01 4.28 15.55
CA PRO A 9 -4.45 5.43 14.75
C PRO A 9 -4.72 5.07 13.29
N LEU A 10 -3.92 4.16 12.71
CA LEU A 10 -4.11 3.67 11.36
C LEU A 10 -5.47 2.96 11.21
N TRP A 11 -5.82 2.06 12.14
CA TRP A 11 -7.09 1.33 12.08
C TRP A 11 -8.29 2.27 12.14
N GLN A 12 -8.25 3.24 13.06
CA GLN A 12 -9.32 4.22 13.23
C GLN A 12 -9.44 5.18 12.03
N TYR A 13 -8.34 5.44 11.33
CA TYR A 13 -8.33 6.27 10.14
C TYR A 13 -8.96 5.58 8.90
N MET A 14 -8.85 4.26 8.78
CA MET A 14 -9.31 3.52 7.59
C MET A 14 -10.85 3.42 7.53
N PRO A 15 -11.46 3.67 6.35
CA PRO A 15 -12.85 3.29 6.06
C PRO A 15 -13.11 1.79 6.24
N ASP A 16 -14.38 1.42 6.43
CA ASP A 16 -14.80 0.03 6.66
C ASP A 16 -14.36 -0.91 5.53
N GLU A 17 -14.41 -0.45 4.27
CA GLU A 17 -14.04 -1.25 3.11
C GLU A 17 -12.54 -1.56 3.06
N ILE A 18 -11.71 -0.63 3.54
CA ILE A 18 -10.26 -0.84 3.62
C ILE A 18 -9.94 -1.77 4.80
N ARG A 19 -10.63 -1.61 5.95
CA ARG A 19 -10.51 -2.52 7.10
C ARG A 19 -10.88 -3.95 6.72
N GLY A 20 -11.97 -4.14 5.98
CA GLY A 20 -12.39 -5.44 5.46
C GLY A 20 -11.32 -6.12 4.59
N LEU A 21 -10.63 -5.36 3.71
CA LEU A 21 -9.52 -5.91 2.92
C LEU A 21 -8.32 -6.35 3.77
N ILE A 22 -8.03 -5.64 4.86
CA ILE A 22 -6.98 -6.05 5.81
C ILE A 22 -7.39 -7.33 6.54
N GLU A 23 -8.65 -7.41 6.99
CA GLU A 23 -9.20 -8.59 7.67
C GLU A 23 -9.18 -9.82 6.76
N ASP A 24 -9.67 -9.70 5.53
CA ASP A 24 -9.62 -10.77 4.53
C ASP A 24 -8.18 -11.22 4.26
N GLY A 25 -7.26 -10.26 4.14
CA GLY A 25 -5.83 -10.53 3.98
C GLY A 25 -5.25 -11.31 5.17
N GLU A 26 -5.60 -10.94 6.39
CA GLU A 26 -5.17 -11.63 7.61
C GLU A 26 -5.75 -13.05 7.70
N ILE A 27 -7.02 -13.25 7.29
CA ILE A 27 -7.63 -14.59 7.22
C ILE A 27 -6.82 -15.49 6.28
N VAL A 28 -6.53 -15.01 5.06
CA VAL A 28 -5.76 -15.78 4.06
C VAL A 28 -4.33 -16.03 4.55
N LEU A 29 -3.67 -15.00 5.12
CA LEU A 29 -2.33 -15.12 5.67
C LEU A 29 -2.26 -16.18 6.78
N ASN A 30 -3.25 -16.21 7.67
CA ASN A 30 -3.31 -17.19 8.76
C ASN A 30 -3.58 -18.60 8.27
N PHE A 31 -4.48 -18.74 7.29
CA PHE A 31 -4.74 -20.02 6.66
C PHE A 31 -3.46 -20.59 6.02
N VAL A 32 -2.75 -19.78 5.23
CA VAL A 32 -1.51 -20.21 4.57
C VAL A 32 -0.41 -20.45 5.60
N PHE A 33 -0.22 -19.58 6.60
CA PHE A 33 0.77 -19.82 7.66
C PHE A 33 0.60 -21.19 8.33
N ALA A 34 -0.64 -21.62 8.57
CA ALA A 34 -0.92 -22.91 9.19
C ALA A 34 -0.66 -24.14 8.28
N HIS A 35 -0.71 -23.99 6.95
CA HIS A 35 -0.68 -25.14 6.02
C HIS A 35 0.47 -25.12 5.01
N HIS A 36 1.17 -24.00 4.83
CA HIS A 36 2.16 -23.81 3.77
C HIS A 36 3.37 -24.76 3.82
N GLN A 37 3.66 -25.37 4.97
CA GLN A 37 4.74 -26.35 5.10
C GLN A 37 4.36 -27.73 4.52
N GLU A 38 3.07 -27.99 4.36
CA GLU A 38 2.53 -29.24 3.80
C GLU A 38 2.26 -29.12 2.29
N ASP A 39 2.23 -27.89 1.76
CA ASP A 39 1.84 -27.57 0.40
C ASP A 39 3.01 -27.12 -0.50
N ASN A 40 2.98 -27.52 -1.77
CA ASN A 40 3.95 -27.10 -2.80
C ASN A 40 3.60 -25.74 -3.44
N ILE A 41 3.25 -24.74 -2.64
CA ILE A 41 2.98 -23.38 -3.14
C ILE A 41 4.28 -22.77 -3.65
N SER A 42 4.36 -22.51 -4.96
CA SER A 42 5.57 -21.98 -5.59
C SER A 42 5.67 -20.46 -5.61
N ASP A 43 4.56 -19.74 -5.37
CA ASP A 43 4.52 -18.28 -5.41
C ASP A 43 3.45 -17.75 -4.43
N TYR A 44 3.88 -16.93 -3.49
CA TYR A 44 3.07 -16.36 -2.43
C TYR A 44 2.57 -14.93 -2.75
N SER A 45 2.71 -14.47 -3.99
CA SER A 45 2.24 -13.15 -4.44
C SER A 45 0.75 -12.90 -4.17
N PHE A 46 -0.07 -13.95 -4.12
CA PHE A 46 -1.49 -13.85 -3.78
C PHE A 46 -1.73 -13.37 -2.33
N LEU A 47 -0.82 -13.64 -1.39
CA LEU A 47 -0.92 -13.15 -0.01
C LEU A 47 -0.88 -11.63 0.05
N VAL A 48 -0.12 -11.00 -0.84
CA VAL A 48 0.06 -9.54 -0.85
C VAL A 48 -1.17 -8.82 -1.40
N PHE A 49 -2.00 -9.49 -2.22
CA PHE A 49 -3.05 -8.84 -3.00
C PHE A 49 -4.10 -8.07 -2.18
N PRO A 50 -4.68 -8.62 -1.09
CA PRO A 50 -5.63 -7.86 -0.26
C PRO A 50 -5.00 -6.59 0.33
N PHE A 51 -3.75 -6.70 0.81
CA PHE A 51 -3.01 -5.58 1.41
C PHE A 51 -2.61 -4.53 0.36
N ALA A 52 -2.19 -4.93 -0.83
CA ALA A 52 -1.90 -4.02 -1.93
C ALA A 52 -3.15 -3.26 -2.39
N LYS A 53 -4.31 -3.92 -2.41
CA LYS A 53 -5.60 -3.29 -2.73
C LYS A 53 -6.04 -2.32 -1.63
N ALA A 54 -5.91 -2.72 -0.37
CA ALA A 54 -6.15 -1.85 0.78
C ALA A 54 -5.25 -0.60 0.73
N TYR A 55 -3.98 -0.79 0.38
CA TYR A 55 -3.00 0.29 0.24
C TYR A 55 -3.34 1.28 -0.88
N GLU A 56 -3.80 0.80 -2.04
CA GLU A 56 -4.25 1.67 -3.12
C GLU A 56 -5.45 2.53 -2.69
N GLY A 57 -6.42 1.93 -1.99
CA GLY A 57 -7.57 2.64 -1.40
C GLY A 57 -7.13 3.65 -0.34
N PHE A 58 -6.19 3.25 0.53
CA PHE A 58 -5.64 4.11 1.57
C PHE A 58 -4.98 5.34 0.96
N LEU A 59 -4.14 5.15 -0.07
CA LEU A 59 -3.46 6.25 -0.76
C LEU A 59 -4.46 7.22 -1.38
N LYS A 60 -5.52 6.73 -2.05
CA LYS A 60 -6.59 7.59 -2.57
C LYS A 60 -7.22 8.42 -1.46
N ARG A 61 -7.59 7.79 -0.33
CA ARG A 61 -8.21 8.49 0.80
C ARG A 61 -7.25 9.50 1.44
N PHE A 62 -6.01 9.10 1.66
CA PHE A 62 -4.94 9.95 2.20
C PHE A 62 -4.65 11.16 1.34
N PHE A 63 -4.63 11.01 0.02
CA PHE A 63 -4.45 12.14 -0.89
C PHE A 63 -5.67 13.07 -0.91
N LEU A 64 -6.89 12.55 -0.75
CA LEU A 64 -8.10 13.36 -0.62
C LEU A 64 -8.06 14.20 0.67
N ASP A 65 -7.74 13.58 1.81
CA ASP A 65 -7.72 14.24 3.12
C ASP A 65 -6.61 15.31 3.21
N LEU A 66 -5.48 15.07 2.53
CA LEU A 66 -4.43 16.07 2.33
C LEU A 66 -4.75 17.14 1.26
N LYS A 67 -5.92 17.08 0.62
CA LYS A 67 -6.36 17.98 -0.46
C LYS A 67 -5.39 17.99 -1.66
N LEU A 68 -4.79 16.84 -1.94
CA LEU A 68 -3.90 16.62 -3.07
C LEU A 68 -4.67 16.22 -4.33
N ILE A 69 -5.81 15.57 -4.14
CA ILE A 69 -6.81 15.25 -5.18
C ILE A 69 -8.19 15.77 -4.75
N SER A 70 -9.10 15.96 -5.71
CA SER A 70 -10.48 16.35 -5.48
C SER A 70 -11.39 15.15 -5.15
N LYS A 71 -12.63 15.42 -4.74
CA LYS A 71 -13.62 14.37 -4.50
C LYS A 71 -14.02 13.66 -5.81
N GLU A 72 -14.13 14.41 -6.90
CA GLU A 72 -14.39 13.87 -8.24
C GLU A 72 -13.25 12.94 -8.68
N GLU A 73 -12.00 13.35 -8.44
CA GLU A 73 -10.82 12.53 -8.69
C GLU A 73 -10.77 11.26 -7.83
N TYR A 74 -11.20 11.33 -6.56
CA TYR A 74 -11.27 10.18 -5.67
C TYR A 74 -12.23 9.09 -6.18
N PHE A 75 -13.40 9.48 -6.70
CA PHE A 75 -14.39 8.57 -7.27
C PHE A 75 -14.15 8.22 -8.74
N SER A 76 -13.16 8.82 -9.39
CA SER A 76 -12.83 8.55 -10.79
C SER A 76 -11.96 7.30 -10.94
N ASP A 77 -12.16 6.60 -12.07
CA ASP A 77 -11.32 5.51 -12.55
C ASP A 77 -10.02 6.00 -13.23
N ASP A 78 -9.89 7.30 -13.49
CA ASP A 78 -8.76 7.88 -14.22
C ASP A 78 -7.52 8.08 -13.36
N ILE A 79 -7.68 8.22 -12.03
CA ILE A 79 -6.54 8.41 -11.13
C ILE A 79 -5.72 7.13 -11.02
N ARG A 80 -4.48 7.23 -11.47
CA ARG A 80 -3.45 6.20 -11.32
C ARG A 80 -2.47 6.64 -10.25
N ILE A 81 -2.57 6.04 -9.05
CA ILE A 81 -1.66 6.30 -7.93
C ILE A 81 -0.19 6.17 -8.39
N GLY A 82 0.13 5.13 -9.14
CA GLY A 82 1.47 4.92 -9.69
C GLY A 82 2.02 6.01 -10.59
N ARG A 83 1.17 6.88 -11.15
CA ARG A 83 1.59 8.03 -11.96
C ARG A 83 1.75 9.27 -11.09
N ILE A 84 0.73 9.59 -10.29
CA ILE A 84 0.72 10.83 -9.49
C ILE A 84 1.70 10.78 -8.31
N LEU A 85 2.02 9.59 -7.78
CA LEU A 85 2.97 9.41 -6.68
C LEU A 85 4.41 9.21 -7.16
N ASN A 86 4.64 9.01 -8.45
CA ASN A 86 5.96 8.62 -8.93
C ASN A 86 6.88 9.85 -9.10
N PRO A 87 8.07 9.87 -8.46
CA PRO A 87 9.00 11.00 -8.52
C PRO A 87 9.55 11.26 -9.92
N ASN A 88 9.48 10.30 -10.85
CA ASN A 88 9.90 10.51 -12.23
C ASN A 88 8.93 11.43 -13.01
N TYR A 89 7.70 11.61 -12.52
CA TYR A 89 6.68 12.48 -13.12
C TYR A 89 6.48 13.78 -12.34
N ILE A 90 7.50 14.23 -11.59
CA ILE A 90 7.40 15.42 -10.71
C ILE A 90 7.03 16.72 -11.45
N LYS A 91 7.27 16.78 -12.77
CA LYS A 91 6.91 17.91 -13.63
C LYS A 91 5.44 17.93 -14.03
N GLU A 92 4.71 16.82 -13.84
CA GLU A 92 3.28 16.76 -14.13
C GLU A 92 2.49 17.51 -13.05
N LYS A 93 1.55 18.36 -13.45
CA LYS A 93 0.74 19.16 -12.52
C LYS A 93 -0.05 18.32 -11.51
N SER A 94 -0.45 17.12 -11.91
CA SER A 94 -1.19 16.15 -11.07
C SER A 94 -0.29 15.39 -10.10
N ASN A 95 1.04 15.54 -10.18
CA ASN A 95 1.94 14.84 -9.28
C ASN A 95 1.81 15.35 -7.84
N VAL A 96 1.77 14.42 -6.90
CA VAL A 96 1.55 14.70 -5.48
C VAL A 96 2.81 14.49 -4.63
N PHE A 97 3.87 13.93 -5.21
CA PHE A 97 5.06 13.46 -4.46
C PHE A 97 5.68 14.53 -3.57
N GLU A 98 5.86 15.77 -4.05
CA GLU A 98 6.47 16.84 -3.25
C GLU A 98 5.51 17.54 -2.27
N ARG A 99 4.21 17.22 -2.35
CA ARG A 99 3.16 17.91 -1.58
C ARG A 99 2.67 17.12 -0.37
N ILE A 100 2.98 15.83 -0.31
CA ILE A 100 2.62 14.93 0.80
C ILE A 100 3.16 15.48 2.12
N CYS A 101 2.26 15.63 3.10
CA CYS A 101 2.54 16.16 4.44
C CYS A 101 3.07 17.61 4.44
N GLY A 102 2.79 18.36 3.36
CA GLY A 102 3.21 19.76 3.20
C GLY A 102 4.73 19.92 3.07
N ARG A 103 5.22 21.14 3.32
CA ARG A 103 6.67 21.45 3.32
C ARG A 103 7.36 21.14 4.66
N ALA A 104 6.71 20.39 5.55
CA ALA A 104 7.25 20.05 6.85
C ALA A 104 8.47 19.11 6.71
N ARG A 105 9.39 19.18 7.69
CA ARG A 105 10.56 18.30 7.76
C ARG A 105 10.06 16.85 7.86
N GLY A 106 10.37 16.01 6.87
CA GLY A 106 9.94 14.61 6.82
C GLY A 106 8.95 14.26 5.69
N GLY A 107 8.25 15.24 5.09
CA GLY A 107 7.26 14.96 4.03
C GLY A 107 7.84 14.18 2.84
N ARG A 108 9.02 14.58 2.35
CA ARG A 108 9.73 13.89 1.25
C ARG A 108 10.13 12.45 1.59
N GLU A 109 10.43 12.17 2.85
CA GLU A 109 10.74 10.81 3.31
C GLU A 109 9.49 9.93 3.28
N ILE A 110 8.36 10.45 3.77
CA ILE A 110 7.07 9.77 3.65
C ILE A 110 6.71 9.53 2.18
N SER A 111 6.83 10.53 1.30
CA SER A 111 6.57 10.37 -0.14
C SER A 111 7.42 9.26 -0.76
N ARG A 112 8.72 9.24 -0.43
CA ARG A 112 9.65 8.21 -0.92
C ARG A 112 9.24 6.83 -0.40
N LYS A 113 8.91 6.70 0.89
CA LYS A 113 8.44 5.44 1.48
C LYS A 113 7.17 4.96 0.77
N LEU A 114 6.17 5.84 0.64
CA LEU A 114 4.90 5.52 0.00
C LEU A 114 5.11 5.04 -1.45
N TRP A 115 5.94 5.75 -2.22
CA TRP A 115 6.26 5.36 -3.60
C TRP A 115 6.98 4.02 -3.69
N GLN A 116 8.01 3.80 -2.88
CA GLN A 116 8.80 2.56 -2.93
C GLN A 116 7.95 1.34 -2.55
N VAL A 117 7.11 1.47 -1.53
CA VAL A 117 6.19 0.43 -1.11
C VAL A 117 5.12 0.17 -2.17
N TRP A 118 4.57 1.22 -2.79
CA TRP A 118 3.64 1.04 -3.91
C TRP A 118 4.28 0.29 -5.08
N LYS A 119 5.52 0.68 -5.43
CA LYS A 119 6.27 0.03 -6.50
C LYS A 119 6.57 -1.44 -6.13
N ARG A 120 7.06 -1.70 -4.92
CA ARG A 120 7.41 -3.06 -4.48
C ARG A 120 6.18 -3.95 -4.34
N GLY A 121 5.19 -3.54 -3.56
CA GLY A 121 4.07 -4.38 -3.14
C GLY A 121 2.87 -4.40 -4.09
N ARG A 122 2.67 -3.35 -4.90
CA ARG A 122 1.56 -3.27 -5.86
C ARG A 122 2.04 -3.39 -7.30
N ASN A 123 3.11 -2.71 -7.70
CA ASN A 123 3.55 -2.79 -9.09
C ASN A 123 4.29 -4.11 -9.38
N LEU A 124 5.42 -4.35 -8.70
CA LEU A 124 6.30 -5.45 -9.03
C LEU A 124 5.71 -6.84 -8.72
N VAL A 125 4.87 -6.96 -7.69
CA VAL A 125 4.20 -8.23 -7.33
C VAL A 125 3.31 -8.75 -8.46
N PHE A 126 2.62 -7.87 -9.19
CA PHE A 126 1.68 -8.28 -10.25
C PHE A 126 2.25 -8.18 -11.66
N HIS A 127 3.48 -7.68 -11.82
CA HIS A 127 4.12 -7.60 -13.13
C HIS A 127 4.86 -8.90 -13.46
N TYR A 128 4.43 -9.56 -14.54
CA TYR A 128 5.17 -10.67 -15.13
C TYR A 128 6.34 -10.15 -15.97
N PHE A 129 7.57 -10.56 -15.64
CA PHE A 129 8.77 -10.25 -16.43
C PHE A 129 9.27 -11.54 -17.11
N PRO A 130 9.21 -11.64 -18.45
CA PRO A 130 9.61 -12.85 -19.17
C PRO A 130 11.06 -13.31 -18.91
N HIS A 131 11.95 -12.37 -18.63
CA HIS A 131 13.37 -12.64 -18.37
C HIS A 131 13.72 -12.75 -16.89
N ASN A 132 12.73 -12.58 -16.00
CA ASN A 132 12.91 -12.60 -14.55
C ASN A 132 11.59 -13.00 -13.89
N TYR A 133 11.21 -14.27 -14.02
CA TYR A 133 9.99 -14.78 -13.37
C TYR A 133 10.18 -14.73 -11.85
N ARG A 134 9.72 -13.64 -11.25
CA ARG A 134 9.88 -13.33 -9.84
C ARG A 134 8.76 -13.98 -9.06
N ARG A 135 9.03 -15.16 -8.51
CA ARG A 135 8.17 -15.81 -7.52
C ARG A 135 8.47 -15.19 -6.16
N LEU A 136 7.43 -14.92 -5.37
CA LEU A 136 7.63 -14.53 -3.98
C LEU A 136 7.62 -15.77 -3.09
N GLY A 137 8.61 -15.89 -2.21
CA GLY A 137 8.54 -16.81 -1.08
C GLY A 137 7.58 -16.28 0.00
N TYR A 138 7.18 -17.15 0.93
CA TYR A 138 6.29 -16.77 2.04
C TYR A 138 6.84 -15.58 2.84
N GLU A 139 8.11 -15.65 3.27
CA GLU A 139 8.76 -14.57 4.03
C GLU A 139 8.85 -13.26 3.22
N GLU A 140 9.15 -13.33 1.91
CA GLU A 140 9.21 -12.13 1.07
C GLU A 140 7.81 -11.48 0.92
N ALA A 141 6.76 -12.29 0.81
CA ALA A 141 5.38 -11.80 0.80
C ALA A 141 5.01 -11.15 2.14
N LEU A 142 5.36 -11.76 3.27
CA LEU A 142 5.13 -11.21 4.61
C LEU A 142 5.88 -9.90 4.83
N ASP A 143 7.14 -9.81 4.41
CA ASP A 143 7.93 -8.57 4.44
C ASP A 143 7.25 -7.44 3.66
N ILE A 144 6.73 -7.74 2.47
CA ILE A 144 6.01 -6.77 1.66
C ILE A 144 4.71 -6.30 2.34
N ILE A 145 3.98 -7.22 2.99
CA ILE A 145 2.77 -6.89 3.75
C ILE A 145 3.11 -5.95 4.91
N ASN A 146 4.18 -6.24 5.63
CA ASN A 146 4.65 -5.40 6.73
C ASN A 146 5.10 -4.02 6.24
N ASP A 147 5.84 -3.94 5.13
CA ASP A 147 6.22 -2.67 4.49
C ASP A 147 4.99 -1.82 4.12
N ILE A 148 3.93 -2.47 3.59
CA ILE A 148 2.65 -1.82 3.27
C ILE A 148 2.03 -1.21 4.53
N VAL A 149 1.86 -2.02 5.58
CA VAL A 149 1.24 -1.56 6.83
C VAL A 149 2.05 -0.44 7.47
N ASP A 150 3.37 -0.57 7.53
CA ASP A 150 4.27 0.42 8.11
C ASP A 150 4.25 1.74 7.33
N ALA A 151 4.16 1.69 5.99
CA ALA A 151 4.01 2.90 5.18
C ALA A 151 2.68 3.63 5.45
N MET A 152 1.57 2.90 5.57
CA MET A 152 0.29 3.49 5.96
C MET A 152 0.35 4.09 7.36
N HIS A 153 0.87 3.34 8.33
CA HIS A 153 0.98 3.77 9.73
C HIS A 153 1.86 5.01 9.89
N SER A 154 3.03 5.00 9.25
CA SER A 154 3.94 6.15 9.26
C SER A 154 3.30 7.40 8.66
N SER A 155 2.45 7.23 7.66
CA SER A 155 1.77 8.36 7.01
C SER A 155 0.73 8.99 7.92
N VAL A 156 -0.09 8.19 8.61
CA VAL A 156 -1.11 8.70 9.55
C VAL A 156 -0.46 9.33 10.80
N THR A 157 0.67 8.81 11.25
CA THR A 157 1.34 9.32 12.46
C THR A 157 2.19 10.57 12.22
N ASN A 158 2.82 10.70 11.06
CA ASN A 158 3.72 11.82 10.77
C ASN A 158 3.07 12.96 9.99
N CYS A 159 1.87 12.75 9.45
CA CYS A 159 1.16 13.73 8.65
C CYS A 159 -0.12 14.14 9.35
N ARG A 160 -0.51 15.41 9.21
CA ARG A 160 -1.77 15.92 9.76
C ARG A 160 -2.89 15.51 8.83
N VAL A 161 -3.59 14.44 9.18
CA VAL A 161 -4.79 13.90 8.51
C VAL A 161 -5.90 13.67 9.51
#